data_AF-A0A945BFV6-F1
#
_entry.id   AF-A0A945BFV6-F1
#
_cell.length_a   1.000
_cell.length_b   1.000
_cell.length_c   1.000
_cell.angle_alpha   90.00
_cell.angle_beta   90.00
_cell.angle_gamma   90.00
#
_symmetry.space_group_name_H-M   'P 1'
#
loop_
_entity.id
_entity.type
_entity.pdbx_description
1 polymer ?
#
loop_
_entity_poly.entity_id
_entity_poly.type
_entity_poly.pdbx_seq_one_letter_code
_entity_poly.pdbx_strand_id
1 'polypeptide(L)'
;MTPGDRKKRDLILINRALETGDPAAYSELMRHYRDRLYFSIYEKVGDQEISKDLTIESLGKAFKKLHLYKPDFAFSTWLFT
;
A
#
# COMPACT_ATOMS: atom_id res chain seq x y z
N MET A 1 9.53 13.15 8.37
CA MET A 1 9.98 11.80 7.94
C MET A 1 10.56 11.90 6.53
N THR A 2 11.82 11.55 6.36
CA THR A 2 12.51 11.60 5.06
C THR A 2 12.03 10.46 4.14
N PRO A 3 12.35 10.48 2.83
CA PRO A 3 12.08 9.36 1.94
C PRO A 3 12.72 8.03 2.40
N GLY A 4 13.94 8.11 2.97
CA GLY A 4 14.64 6.95 3.51
C GLY A 4 13.94 6.35 4.73
N ASP A 5 13.44 7.19 5.63
CA ASP A 5 12.69 6.75 6.81
C ASP A 5 11.39 6.01 6.43
N ARG A 6 10.69 6.50 5.39
CA ARG A 6 9.49 5.82 4.85
C ARG A 6 9.83 4.43 4.31
N LYS A 7 10.88 4.32 3.49
CA LYS A 7 11.32 3.04 2.92
C LYS A 7 11.64 2.04 4.02
N LYS A 8 12.37 2.46 5.07
CA LYS A 8 12.71 1.61 6.21
C LYS A 8 11.48 1.18 7.01
N ARG A 9 10.59 2.11 7.33
CA ARG A 9 9.32 1.83 8.04
C ARG A 9 8.48 0.81 7.28
N ASP A 10 8.28 1.03 5.98
CA ASP A 10 7.44 0.15 5.17
C ASP A 10 8.04 -1.24 5.07
N LEU A 11 9.36 -1.36 4.92
CA LEU A 11 10.04 -2.65 4.89
C LEU A 11 9.83 -3.44 6.20
N ILE A 12 9.86 -2.78 7.36
CA ILE A 12 9.60 -3.42 8.66
C ILE A 12 8.16 -3.96 8.71
N LEU A 13 7.18 -3.17 8.27
CA LEU A 13 5.78 -3.59 8.24
C LEU A 13 5.56 -4.75 7.26
N ILE A 14 6.18 -4.69 6.08
CA ILE A 14 6.05 -5.74 5.06
C ILE A 14 6.64 -7.05 5.57
N ASN A 15 7.81 -7.01 6.21
CA ASN A 15 8.43 -8.21 6.79
C ASN A 15 7.52 -8.82 7.87
N ARG A 16 7.01 -8.01 8.81
CA ARG A 16 6.03 -8.49 9.81
C ARG A 16 4.78 -9.10 9.15
N ALA A 17 4.24 -8.45 8.13
CA ALA A 17 3.05 -8.91 7.42
C ALA A 17 3.28 -10.25 6.70
N LEU A 18 4.47 -10.48 6.15
CA LEU A 18 4.81 -11.70 5.39
C LEU A 18 5.31 -12.84 6.27
N GLU A 19 6.10 -12.56 7.30
CA GLU A 19 6.74 -13.57 8.14
C GLU A 19 5.78 -14.17 9.16
N THR A 20 4.91 -13.34 9.78
CA THR A 20 4.01 -13.80 10.85
C THR A 20 2.54 -13.67 10.49
N GLY A 21 2.21 -13.09 9.33
CA GLY A 21 0.83 -12.79 8.96
C GLY A 21 0.23 -11.67 9.80
N ASP A 22 1.04 -10.76 10.34
CA ASP A 22 0.61 -9.75 11.32
C ASP A 22 -0.49 -8.80 10.78
N PRO A 23 -1.73 -8.90 11.27
CA PRO A 23 -2.84 -8.07 10.78
C PRO A 23 -2.66 -6.59 11.11
N ALA A 24 -1.93 -6.26 12.19
CA ALA A 24 -1.63 -4.87 12.53
C ALA A 24 -0.68 -4.24 11.50
N ALA A 25 0.28 -5.02 10.99
CA ALA A 25 1.20 -4.56 9.96
C ALA A 25 0.48 -4.28 8.63
N TYR A 26 -0.44 -5.16 8.22
CA TYR A 26 -1.32 -4.91 7.07
C TYR A 26 -2.19 -3.66 7.27
N SER A 27 -2.79 -3.49 8.45
CA SER A 27 -3.61 -2.32 8.77
C SER A 27 -2.80 -1.02 8.72
N GLU A 28 -1.55 -1.03 9.21
CA GLU A 28 -0.70 0.15 9.19
C GLU A 28 -0.27 0.52 7.76
N LEU A 29 0.13 -0.47 6.95
CA LEU A 29 0.41 -0.26 5.52
C LEU A 29 -0.83 0.30 4.81
N MET A 30 -2.01 -0.28 5.06
CA MET A 30 -3.26 0.20 4.47
C MET A 30 -3.48 1.68 4.81
N ARG A 31 -3.34 2.05 6.09
CA ARG A 31 -3.50 3.44 6.55
C ARG A 31 -2.53 4.41 5.88
N HIS A 32 -1.27 4.00 5.67
CA HIS A 32 -0.25 4.87 5.05
C HIS A 32 -0.47 5.16 3.56
N TYR A 33 -1.26 4.32 2.89
CA TYR A 33 -1.37 4.31 1.43
C TYR A 33 -2.79 4.51 0.91
N ARG A 34 -3.83 4.28 1.72
CA ARG A 34 -5.24 4.38 1.32
C ARG A 34 -5.59 5.73 0.73
N ASP A 35 -5.34 6.82 1.44
CA ASP A 35 -5.70 8.16 0.96
C ASP A 35 -4.97 8.52 -0.33
N ARG A 36 -3.67 8.26 -0.42
CA ARG A 36 -2.88 8.56 -1.62
C ARG A 36 -3.36 7.76 -2.84
N LEU A 37 -3.68 6.48 -2.65
CA LEU A 37 -4.21 5.65 -3.72
C LEU A 37 -5.62 6.09 -4.12
N TYR A 38 -6.47 6.41 -3.14
CA TYR A 38 -7.81 6.95 -3.37
C TYR A 38 -7.77 8.22 -4.21
N PHE A 39 -6.95 9.21 -3.84
CA PHE A 39 -6.84 10.45 -4.61
C PHE A 39 -6.34 10.19 -6.03
N SER A 40 -5.34 9.31 -6.19
CA SER A 40 -4.82 8.97 -7.52
C SER A 40 -5.85 8.27 -8.42
N ILE A 41 -6.76 7.48 -7.85
CA ILE A 41 -7.88 6.86 -8.58
C ILE A 41 -8.96 7.89 -8.85
N TYR A 42 -9.31 8.69 -7.85
CA TYR A 42 -10.35 9.73 -7.96
C TYR A 42 -10.02 10.77 -9.02
N GLU A 43 -8.74 11.18 -9.15
CA GLU A 43 -8.29 12.08 -10.21
C GLU A 43 -8.56 11.52 -11.63
N LYS A 44 -8.64 10.19 -11.79
CA LYS A 44 -8.92 9.53 -13.07
C LYS A 44 -10.40 9.22 -13.29
N VAL A 45 -11.12 8.89 -12.22
CA VAL A 45 -12.50 8.38 -12.28
C VAL A 45 -13.53 9.48 -12.06
N GLY A 46 -13.25 10.47 -11.21
CA GLY A 46 -14.15 11.58 -10.87
C GLY A 46 -15.31 11.23 -9.95
N ASP A 47 -15.57 9.94 -9.70
CA ASP A 47 -16.65 9.46 -8.83
C ASP A 47 -16.12 8.98 -7.48
N GLN A 48 -16.75 9.44 -6.39
CA GLN A 48 -16.29 9.16 -5.03
C GLN A 48 -16.53 7.70 -4.61
N GLU A 49 -17.68 7.12 -4.94
CA GLU A 49 -18.04 5.76 -4.52
C GLU A 49 -17.19 4.74 -5.27
N ILE A 50 -17.14 4.85 -6.61
CA ILE A 50 -16.32 4.00 -7.46
C ILE A 50 -14.85 4.09 -7.03
N SER A 51 -14.35 5.29 -6.71
CA SER A 51 -12.96 5.45 -6.27
C SER A 51 -12.68 4.77 -4.93
N LYS A 52 -13.63 4.79 -3.99
CA LYS A 52 -13.48 4.08 -2.70
C LYS A 52 -13.43 2.56 -2.92
N ASP A 53 -14.32 2.02 -3.72
CA ASP A 53 -14.36 0.58 -4.03
C ASP A 53 -13.07 0.12 -4.72
N LEU A 54 -12.66 0.82 -5.79
CA LEU A 54 -11.43 0.52 -6.51
C LEU A 54 -10.19 0.64 -5.61
N THR A 55 -10.17 1.56 -4.65
CA THR A 55 -9.06 1.68 -3.68
C THR A 55 -8.95 0.43 -2.82
N ILE A 56 -10.08 -0.05 -2.28
CA ILE A 56 -10.10 -1.25 -1.45
C ILE A 56 -9.71 -2.49 -2.25
N GLU A 57 -10.28 -2.64 -3.45
CA GLU A 57 -9.92 -3.75 -4.34
C GLU A 57 -8.43 -3.74 -4.71
N SER A 58 -7.88 -2.57 -5.04
CA SER A 58 -6.48 -2.43 -5.45
C SER A 58 -5.53 -2.74 -4.30
N LEU A 59 -5.79 -2.23 -3.09
CA LEU A 59 -5.00 -2.57 -1.90
C LEU A 59 -5.13 -4.07 -1.56
N GLY A 60 -6.33 -4.64 -1.67
CA GLY A 60 -6.54 -6.07 -1.47
C GLY A 60 -5.73 -6.93 -2.45
N LYS A 61 -5.71 -6.55 -3.74
CA LYS A 61 -4.89 -7.22 -4.77
C LYS A 61 -3.39 -7.03 -4.49
N ALA A 62 -2.97 -5.85 -4.07
CA ALA A 62 -1.59 -5.56 -3.71
C ALA A 62 -1.14 -6.41 -2.51
N PHE A 63 -1.94 -6.50 -1.44
CA PHE A 63 -1.59 -7.31 -0.28
C PHE A 63 -1.55 -8.81 -0.57
N LYS A 64 -2.44 -9.34 -1.43
CA LYS A 64 -2.33 -10.72 -1.93
C LYS A 64 -1.01 -10.99 -2.66
N LYS A 65 -0.46 -9.97 -3.33
CA LYS A 65 0.80 -10.02 -4.08
C LYS A 65 2.00 -9.50 -3.28
N LEU A 66 1.84 -9.19 -2.00
CA LEU A 66 2.88 -8.53 -1.21
C LEU A 66 4.20 -9.32 -1.17
N HIS A 67 4.11 -10.65 -1.23
CA HIS A 67 5.25 -11.56 -1.32
C HIS A 67 6.12 -11.38 -2.58
N LEU A 68 5.61 -10.70 -3.62
CA LEU A 68 6.35 -10.38 -4.85
C LEU A 68 7.14 -9.07 -4.72
N TYR A 69 6.91 -8.28 -3.67
CA TYR A 69 7.64 -7.04 -3.45
C TYR A 69 9.14 -7.30 -3.24
N LYS A 70 9.98 -6.48 -3.90
CA LYS A 70 11.43 -6.47 -3.72
C LYS A 70 11.88 -5.11 -3.20
N PRO A 71 12.70 -5.03 -2.15
CA PRO A 71 13.09 -3.77 -1.50
C PRO A 71 14.10 -2.93 -2.30
N ASP A 72 14.34 -3.22 -3.58
CA ASP A 72 15.13 -2.38 -4.48
C ASP A 72 14.54 -0.97 -4.59
N PHE A 73 13.22 -0.87 -4.69
CA PHE A 73 12.48 0.40 -4.81
C PHE A 73 11.53 0.63 -3.63
N ALA A 74 11.07 1.87 -3.48
CA ALA A 74 10.10 2.20 -2.43
C ALA A 74 8.80 1.42 -2.64
N PHE A 75 8.17 0.98 -1.56
CA PHE A 75 6.88 0.28 -1.63
C PHE A 75 5.81 1.10 -2.34
N SER A 76 5.82 2.42 -2.18
CA SER A 76 4.96 3.32 -2.94
C SER A 76 5.12 3.10 -4.45
N THR A 77 6.34 3.05 -4.98
CA THR A 77 6.57 2.83 -6.41
C THR A 77 5.97 1.51 -6.87
N TRP A 78 6.18 0.43 -6.10
CA TRP A 78 5.59 -0.88 -6.40
C TRP A 78 4.06 -0.85 -6.41
N LEU A 79 3.46 -0.16 -5.44
CA LEU A 79 2.01 -0.10 -5.26
C LEU A 79 1.30 0.65 -6.40
N PHE A 80 1.95 1.65 -6.99
CA PHE A 80 1.40 2.50 -8.04
C PHE A 80 1.80 2.04 -9.47
N THR A 81 2.40 0.86 -9.61
CA THR A 81 2.73 0.25 -10.91
C THR A 81 1.55 -0.55 -11.45
#